data_AF-A0A3M1XCP6-F1
#
_entry.id   AF-A0A3M1XCP6-F1
#
_cell.length_a   1.000
_cell.length_b   1.000
_cell.length_c   1.000
_cell.angle_alpha   90.00
_cell.angle_beta   90.00
_cell.angle_gamma   90.00
#
_symmetry.space_group_name_H-M   'P 1'
#
loop_
_entity.id
_entity.type
_entity.pdbx_description
1 polymer ?
#
loop_
_entity_poly.entity_id
_entity_poly.type
_entity_poly.pdbx_seq_one_letter_code
_entity_poly.pdbx_strand_id
1 'polypeptide(L)'
;MNKWAFGIIGWMLCGWLFAPALYADDDDRLYDKIPFRQVEVPFYTFAEYTPQVALQMDYAKFEFTNPEDWTRIAKHQVAYEIDLVFTKYPADIQHWRTNYYELLNDRLKNLFALDSTLSSPDIRWNLVLQTRCQTEEEAKRYFHGFVIKHRPRRIPVLPDVRSPEQLKALIAGRATVQDSTVMKVLERHPEWDSMLVVMDWTGSMYKHGAQLVLWYKYNRLRTQDRVSHFVFFNDGNHKKEWQKKVGRTGGVYRAKSRELEEIVSTMEYVMHKGDGGDPAENDLEALLTGLQYLDGFRDVILIADNKSDIRDMELLSEINRPIHIILCDVKGELHPHYQALARATGGSIHTLEADLDRLDAPTEPAQPQRRR
;
A
#
# COMPACT_ATOMS: atom_id res chain seq x y z
N MET A 1 21.77 -78.70 49.53
CA MET A 1 23.09 -78.45 50.15
C MET A 1 23.97 -77.70 49.15
N ASN A 2 24.66 -76.66 49.65
CA ASN A 2 25.78 -75.89 49.06
C ASN A 2 25.46 -75.02 47.82
N LYS A 3 25.41 -73.68 47.89
CA LYS A 3 26.41 -72.64 48.26
C LYS A 3 27.70 -72.64 47.41
N TRP A 4 27.75 -71.64 46.52
CA TRP A 4 28.85 -70.75 46.11
C TRP A 4 30.27 -71.29 45.86
N ALA A 5 30.82 -71.00 44.67
CA ALA A 5 32.20 -70.54 44.48
C ALA A 5 32.43 -69.88 43.10
N PHE A 6 33.35 -68.92 43.09
CA PHE A 6 33.74 -67.95 42.06
C PHE A 6 34.44 -68.53 40.81
N GLY A 7 34.45 -67.75 39.73
CA GLY A 7 35.42 -67.86 38.64
C GLY A 7 35.31 -66.73 37.60
N ILE A 8 36.26 -65.79 37.64
CA ILE A 8 36.46 -64.69 36.68
C ILE A 8 37.28 -65.19 35.47
N ILE A 9 37.16 -64.48 34.34
CA ILE A 9 38.11 -64.32 33.21
C ILE A 9 37.66 -65.00 31.91
N GLY A 10 37.37 -64.18 30.90
CA GLY A 10 37.19 -64.60 29.52
C GLY A 10 36.69 -63.47 28.61
N TRP A 11 37.57 -62.50 28.32
CA TRP A 11 37.35 -61.49 27.29
C TRP A 11 37.11 -62.14 25.92
N MET A 12 36.04 -61.77 25.23
CA MET A 12 36.08 -61.65 23.77
C MET A 12 35.26 -60.44 23.32
N LEU A 13 36.01 -59.45 22.88
CA LEU A 13 35.59 -58.34 22.03
C LEU A 13 34.88 -58.88 20.78
N CYS A 14 33.60 -58.54 20.61
CA CYS A 14 33.05 -58.27 19.30
C CYS A 14 32.59 -56.83 19.30
N GLY A 15 33.52 -55.96 18.93
CA GLY A 15 33.22 -54.58 18.62
C GLY A 15 32.59 -54.43 17.24
N TRP A 16 31.58 -53.56 17.21
CA TRP A 16 31.35 -52.52 16.21
C TRP A 16 31.03 -52.94 14.77
N LEU A 17 29.80 -52.61 14.34
CA LEU A 17 29.55 -51.55 13.34
C LEU A 17 28.06 -51.17 13.40
N PHE A 18 27.67 -50.42 14.43
CA PHE A 18 26.60 -49.45 14.24
C PHE A 18 27.23 -48.32 13.44
N ALA A 19 26.81 -48.13 12.20
CA ALA A 19 27.04 -46.87 11.52
C ALA A 19 26.19 -45.81 12.24
N PRO A 20 26.77 -44.83 12.94
CA PRO A 20 26.01 -43.63 13.24
C PRO A 20 25.82 -42.94 11.89
N ALA A 21 24.56 -42.69 11.51
CA ALA A 21 24.31 -41.64 10.54
C ALA A 21 25.03 -40.39 11.05
N LEU A 22 25.92 -39.85 10.22
CA LEU A 22 26.65 -38.62 10.44
C LEU A 22 25.65 -37.49 10.76
N TYR A 23 25.39 -37.28 12.05
CA TYR A 23 24.97 -35.98 12.54
C TYR A 23 26.19 -35.09 12.44
N ALA A 24 26.31 -34.38 11.31
CA ALA A 24 27.16 -33.20 11.24
C ALA A 24 26.63 -32.19 12.26
N ASP A 25 27.54 -31.53 12.98
CA ASP A 25 27.24 -30.49 13.97
C ASP A 25 26.19 -29.50 13.44
N ASP A 26 25.04 -29.47 14.09
CA ASP A 26 23.82 -28.80 13.63
C ASP A 26 23.73 -27.32 14.10
N ASP A 27 24.84 -26.75 14.59
CA ASP A 27 24.86 -25.46 15.32
C ASP A 27 25.06 -24.21 14.42
N ASP A 28 25.24 -24.40 13.10
CA ASP A 28 25.62 -23.27 12.20
C ASP A 28 24.75 -23.12 10.93
N ARG A 29 23.53 -23.67 10.92
CA ARG A 29 22.58 -23.42 9.81
C ARG A 29 22.06 -21.99 9.88
N LEU A 30 22.38 -21.16 8.89
CA LEU A 30 21.88 -19.78 8.80
C LEU A 30 20.36 -19.73 8.72
N TYR A 31 19.74 -20.74 8.11
CA TYR A 31 18.29 -20.87 8.03
C TYR A 31 17.63 -20.80 9.41
N ASP A 32 18.19 -21.47 10.42
CA ASP A 32 17.63 -21.52 11.78
C ASP A 32 17.78 -20.18 12.53
N LYS A 33 18.66 -19.29 12.03
CA LYS A 33 18.94 -17.97 12.61
C LYS A 33 18.06 -16.87 12.01
N ILE A 34 17.33 -17.14 10.93
CA ILE A 34 16.47 -16.17 10.26
C ILE A 34 15.00 -16.45 10.62
N PRO A 35 14.25 -15.47 11.16
CA PRO A 35 12.86 -15.65 11.58
C PRO A 35 11.91 -15.61 10.36
N PHE A 36 11.94 -16.65 9.54
CA PHE A 36 11.07 -16.74 8.37
C PHE A 36 9.60 -16.82 8.75
N ARG A 37 8.79 -15.94 8.16
CA ARG A 37 7.34 -16.14 8.04
C ARG A 37 7.06 -16.97 6.78
N GLN A 38 6.58 -18.20 6.95
CA GLN A 38 6.19 -19.03 5.81
C GLN A 38 4.84 -18.58 5.23
N VAL A 39 4.77 -18.50 3.90
CA VAL A 39 3.58 -18.13 3.14
C VAL A 39 3.46 -19.06 1.94
N GLU A 40 2.28 -19.63 1.71
CA GLU A 40 1.98 -20.38 0.47
C GLU A 40 1.08 -19.55 -0.43
N VAL A 41 1.44 -19.45 -1.71
CA VAL A 41 0.66 -18.74 -2.74
C VAL A 41 0.50 -19.63 -3.97
N PRO A 42 -0.57 -19.48 -4.77
CA PRO A 42 -0.65 -20.18 -6.04
C PRO A 42 0.49 -19.78 -6.98
N PHE A 43 0.73 -18.47 -7.11
CA PHE A 43 1.76 -17.87 -7.94
C PHE A 43 2.26 -16.58 -7.27
N TYR A 44 3.55 -16.30 -7.32
CA TYR A 44 4.12 -15.10 -6.71
C TYR A 44 3.90 -13.87 -7.60
N THR A 45 3.40 -12.78 -7.02
CA THR A 45 3.25 -11.50 -7.69
C THR A 45 4.09 -10.44 -7.01
N PHE A 46 4.74 -9.61 -7.83
CA PHE A 46 5.56 -8.49 -7.39
C PHE A 46 4.70 -7.37 -6.78
N ALA A 47 5.20 -6.74 -5.71
CA ALA A 47 4.44 -5.69 -5.04
C ALA A 47 4.40 -4.40 -5.89
N GLU A 48 3.20 -3.92 -6.18
CA GLU A 48 2.99 -2.67 -6.91
C GLU A 48 3.49 -1.47 -6.12
N TYR A 49 4.07 -0.50 -6.85
CA TYR A 49 4.66 0.73 -6.30
C TYR A 49 5.51 0.46 -5.06
N THR A 50 6.29 -0.61 -5.05
CA THR A 50 7.17 -0.95 -3.92
C THR A 50 8.55 -1.17 -4.50
N PRO A 51 9.54 -0.29 -4.21
CA PRO A 51 10.88 -0.45 -4.72
C PRO A 51 11.45 -1.79 -4.27
N GLN A 52 11.81 -2.60 -5.25
CA GLN A 52 12.27 -3.96 -5.02
C GLN A 52 13.23 -4.39 -6.11
N VAL A 53 14.15 -5.28 -5.75
CA VAL A 53 15.06 -5.97 -6.66
C VAL A 53 14.79 -7.46 -6.58
N ALA A 54 14.63 -8.10 -7.73
CA ALA A 54 14.49 -9.55 -7.83
C ALA A 54 15.84 -10.15 -8.22
N LEU A 55 16.51 -10.81 -7.28
CA LEU A 55 17.71 -11.61 -7.55
C LEU A 55 17.25 -13.00 -7.96
N GLN A 56 17.34 -13.29 -9.25
CA GLN A 56 16.83 -14.51 -9.86
C GLN A 56 17.83 -15.66 -9.70
N MET A 57 17.27 -16.84 -9.46
CA MET A 57 17.96 -18.13 -9.40
C MET A 57 17.22 -19.12 -10.30
N ASP A 58 17.92 -20.12 -10.82
CA ASP A 58 17.28 -21.23 -11.51
C ASP A 58 16.60 -22.20 -10.51
N TYR A 59 15.69 -23.03 -11.03
CA TYR A 59 15.02 -24.07 -10.24
C TYR A 59 16.04 -24.97 -9.53
N ALA A 60 15.85 -25.13 -8.21
CA ALA A 60 16.74 -25.90 -7.33
C ALA A 60 18.22 -25.45 -7.34
N LYS A 61 18.49 -24.18 -7.67
CA LYS A 61 19.82 -23.54 -7.62
C LYS A 61 19.89 -22.45 -6.56
N PHE A 62 21.11 -21.98 -6.29
CA PHE A 62 21.39 -20.90 -5.34
C PHE A 62 22.17 -19.74 -5.96
N GLU A 63 22.75 -19.92 -7.15
CA GLU A 63 23.51 -18.94 -7.88
C GLU A 63 22.60 -17.87 -8.49
N PHE A 64 22.99 -16.59 -8.38
CA PHE A 64 22.25 -15.49 -8.98
C PHE A 64 22.60 -15.31 -10.44
N THR A 65 21.60 -15.11 -11.29
CA THR A 65 21.80 -14.79 -12.70
C THR A 65 22.02 -13.29 -12.93
N ASN A 66 21.67 -12.44 -11.96
CA ASN A 66 21.69 -10.97 -12.05
C ASN A 66 22.12 -10.28 -10.72
N PRO A 67 23.26 -10.65 -10.10
CA PRO A 67 23.71 -10.06 -8.83
C PRO A 67 23.96 -8.53 -8.91
N GLU A 68 24.24 -8.01 -10.09
CA GLU A 68 24.48 -6.59 -10.36
C GLU A 68 23.28 -5.68 -10.08
N ASP A 69 22.05 -6.23 -10.16
CA ASP A 69 20.84 -5.44 -9.93
C ASP A 69 20.73 -4.90 -8.51
N TRP A 70 21.16 -5.69 -7.52
CA TRP A 70 21.25 -5.22 -6.13
C TRP A 70 22.49 -4.35 -5.91
N THR A 71 23.67 -4.84 -6.32
CA THR A 71 24.94 -4.19 -5.97
C THR A 71 25.08 -2.78 -6.56
N ARG A 72 24.45 -2.51 -7.71
CA ARG A 72 24.39 -1.17 -8.32
C ARG A 72 23.69 -0.14 -7.45
N ILE A 73 22.71 -0.55 -6.63
CA ILE A 73 21.89 0.37 -5.82
C ILE A 73 22.17 0.27 -4.31
N ALA A 74 22.79 -0.81 -3.84
CA ALA A 74 22.99 -1.15 -2.42
C ALA A 74 23.60 -0.01 -1.59
N LYS A 75 24.50 0.79 -2.18
CA LYS A 75 25.14 1.93 -1.49
C LYS A 75 24.16 3.03 -1.05
N HIS A 76 23.03 3.17 -1.74
CA HIS A 76 22.06 4.25 -1.53
C HIS A 76 20.71 3.76 -0.99
N GLN A 77 20.55 2.44 -0.87
CA GLN A 77 19.32 1.79 -0.44
C GLN A 77 19.54 1.06 0.89
N VAL A 78 18.43 0.75 1.55
CA VAL A 78 18.36 -0.11 2.74
C VAL A 78 17.25 -1.11 2.49
N ALA A 79 17.58 -2.40 2.59
CA ALA A 79 16.57 -3.46 2.59
C ALA A 79 15.79 -3.42 3.91
N TYR A 80 14.48 -3.60 3.83
CA TYR A 80 13.62 -3.71 5.02
C TYR A 80 12.79 -5.00 5.02
N GLU A 81 12.72 -5.69 3.89
CA GLU A 81 12.04 -6.98 3.76
C GLU A 81 12.61 -7.79 2.61
N ILE A 82 12.70 -9.11 2.80
CA ILE A 82 13.20 -10.04 1.81
C ILE A 82 12.26 -11.25 1.73
N ASP A 83 11.76 -11.49 0.52
CA ASP A 83 10.99 -12.68 0.20
C ASP A 83 11.90 -13.69 -0.49
N LEU A 84 12.15 -14.85 0.14
CA LEU A 84 12.76 -16.00 -0.53
C LEU A 84 11.66 -16.81 -1.19
N VAL A 85 11.59 -16.74 -2.53
CA VAL A 85 10.52 -17.31 -3.33
C VAL A 85 11.02 -18.56 -4.06
N PHE A 86 10.27 -19.65 -3.96
CA PHE A 86 10.47 -20.84 -4.79
C PHE A 86 9.20 -21.69 -4.85
N THR A 87 9.18 -22.64 -5.77
CA THR A 87 8.07 -23.59 -5.93
C THR A 87 8.07 -24.67 -4.86
N LYS A 88 6.90 -25.02 -4.33
CA LYS A 88 6.67 -26.22 -3.52
C LYS A 88 6.49 -27.42 -4.45
N TYR A 89 7.57 -27.80 -5.14
CA TYR A 89 7.55 -28.90 -6.10
C TYR A 89 8.79 -29.79 -5.97
N PRO A 90 8.63 -31.13 -5.87
CA PRO A 90 7.35 -31.86 -5.73
C PRO A 90 6.52 -31.45 -4.51
N ALA A 91 5.21 -31.68 -4.50
CA ALA A 91 4.36 -31.23 -3.39
C ALA A 91 4.72 -31.90 -2.05
N ASP A 92 5.17 -33.15 -2.11
CA ASP A 92 5.70 -33.90 -0.98
C ASP A 92 7.23 -33.75 -0.93
N ILE A 93 7.72 -33.23 0.20
CA ILE A 93 9.14 -32.94 0.44
C ILE A 93 10.01 -34.21 0.40
N GLN A 94 9.43 -35.39 0.68
CA GLN A 94 10.17 -36.66 0.62
C GLN A 94 10.64 -37.00 -0.80
N HIS A 95 9.99 -36.44 -1.82
CA HIS A 95 10.37 -36.61 -3.22
C HIS A 95 11.37 -35.55 -3.71
N TRP A 96 11.83 -34.66 -2.84
CA TRP A 96 12.80 -33.64 -3.21
C TRP A 96 14.17 -34.29 -3.36
N ARG A 97 14.77 -34.11 -4.54
CA ARG A 97 16.11 -34.64 -4.85
C ARG A 97 17.21 -33.80 -4.21
N THR A 98 16.99 -32.48 -4.13
CA THR A 98 17.90 -31.56 -3.47
C THR A 98 17.52 -31.46 -2.00
N ASN A 99 18.52 -31.55 -1.11
CA ASN A 99 18.30 -31.36 0.31
C ASN A 99 17.79 -29.93 0.56
N TYR A 100 16.59 -29.84 1.15
CA TYR A 100 15.90 -28.59 1.43
C TYR A 100 16.73 -27.64 2.30
N TYR A 101 17.27 -28.15 3.41
CA TYR A 101 17.99 -27.33 4.39
C TYR A 101 19.34 -26.85 3.85
N GLU A 102 20.07 -27.71 3.15
CA GLU A 102 21.34 -27.35 2.51
C GLU A 102 21.13 -26.27 1.46
N LEU A 103 20.17 -26.45 0.55
CA LEU A 103 19.89 -25.48 -0.51
C LEU A 103 19.48 -24.12 0.05
N LEU A 104 18.65 -24.09 1.10
CA LEU A 104 18.28 -22.82 1.75
C LEU A 104 19.48 -22.15 2.42
N ASN A 105 20.34 -22.93 3.07
CA ASN A 105 21.55 -22.41 3.71
C ASN A 105 22.51 -21.83 2.66
N ASP A 106 22.70 -22.50 1.53
CA ASP A 106 23.58 -22.03 0.45
C ASP A 106 23.04 -20.77 -0.23
N ARG A 107 21.71 -20.67 -0.40
CA ARG A 107 21.06 -19.43 -0.87
C ARG A 107 21.32 -18.26 0.06
N LEU A 108 21.19 -18.45 1.37
CA LEU A 108 21.46 -17.41 2.37
C LEU A 108 22.95 -17.03 2.39
N LYS A 109 23.86 -18.02 2.34
CA LYS A 109 25.30 -17.75 2.23
C LYS A 109 25.63 -16.94 0.99
N ASN A 110 25.06 -17.29 -0.16
CA ASN A 110 25.30 -16.57 -1.40
C ASN A 110 24.77 -15.13 -1.33
N LEU A 111 23.58 -14.93 -0.74
CA LEU A 111 23.01 -13.61 -0.52
C LEU A 111 23.87 -12.73 0.41
N PHE A 112 24.36 -13.27 1.53
CA PHE A 112 25.17 -12.52 2.49
C PHE A 112 26.61 -12.31 2.02
N ALA A 113 27.12 -13.19 1.15
CA ALA A 113 28.37 -12.96 0.43
C ALA A 113 28.24 -11.80 -0.58
N LEU A 114 27.08 -11.65 -1.21
CA LEU A 114 26.78 -10.54 -2.11
C LEU A 114 26.71 -9.21 -1.35
N ASP A 115 26.01 -9.18 -0.22
CA ASP A 115 25.91 -8.02 0.67
C ASP A 115 25.60 -8.46 2.10
N SER A 116 26.58 -8.33 2.99
CA SER A 116 26.45 -8.73 4.39
C SER A 116 25.46 -7.87 5.18
N THR A 117 25.09 -6.68 4.70
CA THR A 117 24.06 -5.86 5.36
C THR A 117 22.66 -6.45 5.27
N LEU A 118 22.45 -7.40 4.33
CA LEU A 118 21.20 -8.13 4.18
C LEU A 118 20.94 -9.12 5.31
N SER A 119 21.90 -9.39 6.20
CA SER A 119 21.70 -10.19 7.41
C SER A 119 21.23 -9.36 8.61
N SER A 120 20.80 -8.11 8.40
CA SER A 120 20.32 -7.23 9.47
C SER A 120 19.08 -7.81 10.18
N PRO A 121 19.01 -7.75 11.52
CA PRO A 121 17.83 -8.19 12.28
C PRO A 121 16.58 -7.32 12.01
N ASP A 122 16.75 -6.11 11.46
CA ASP A 122 15.65 -5.21 11.12
C ASP A 122 14.92 -5.61 9.84
N ILE A 123 15.44 -6.59 9.09
CA ILE A 123 14.83 -7.07 7.85
C ILE A 123 13.77 -8.10 8.18
N ARG A 124 12.56 -7.88 7.67
CA ARG A 124 11.49 -8.88 7.72
C ARG A 124 11.73 -9.97 6.66
N TRP A 125 11.64 -11.23 7.05
CA TRP A 125 11.87 -12.35 6.15
C TRP A 125 10.60 -13.15 5.90
N ASN A 126 10.30 -13.40 4.63
CA ASN A 126 9.24 -14.32 4.23
C ASN A 126 9.80 -15.47 3.40
N LEU A 127 9.30 -16.67 3.67
CA LEU A 127 9.58 -17.87 2.88
C LEU A 127 8.34 -18.18 2.05
N VAL A 128 8.39 -17.87 0.75
CA VAL A 128 7.21 -17.91 -0.12
C VAL A 128 7.24 -19.13 -1.03
N LEU A 129 6.28 -20.01 -0.81
CA LEU A 129 6.12 -21.27 -1.52
C LEU A 129 5.03 -21.16 -2.58
N GLN A 130 5.40 -21.29 -3.84
CA GLN A 130 4.46 -21.29 -4.97
C GLN A 130 3.90 -22.69 -5.20
N THR A 131 2.59 -22.85 -5.22
CA THR A 131 1.89 -24.14 -5.10
C THR A 131 1.16 -24.60 -6.36
N ARG A 132 0.97 -23.72 -7.36
CA ARG A 132 0.14 -24.03 -8.53
C ARG A 132 0.83 -24.93 -9.57
N CYS A 133 2.16 -25.03 -9.57
CA CYS A 133 2.89 -25.90 -10.50
C CYS A 133 2.67 -27.38 -10.16
N GLN A 134 2.41 -28.20 -11.18
CA GLN A 134 2.17 -29.64 -11.05
C GLN A 134 3.27 -30.50 -11.69
N THR A 135 4.12 -29.90 -12.53
CA THR A 135 5.21 -30.57 -13.24
C THR A 135 6.54 -29.86 -12.99
N GLU A 136 7.65 -30.55 -13.25
CA GLU A 136 8.99 -29.96 -13.14
C GLU A 136 9.19 -28.85 -14.17
N GLU A 137 8.63 -29.00 -15.38
CA GLU A 137 8.66 -28.02 -16.46
C GLU A 137 7.91 -26.74 -16.09
N GLU A 138 6.76 -26.87 -15.42
CA GLU A 138 6.05 -25.72 -14.85
C GLU A 138 6.83 -25.09 -13.71
N ALA A 139 7.35 -25.92 -12.79
CA ALA A 139 8.12 -25.43 -11.67
C ALA A 139 9.30 -24.59 -12.15
N LYS A 140 10.05 -25.04 -13.17
CA LYS A 140 11.17 -24.31 -13.82
C LYS A 140 10.79 -22.96 -14.43
N ARG A 141 9.52 -22.73 -14.78
CA ARG A 141 9.06 -21.46 -15.36
C ARG A 141 8.67 -20.42 -14.30
N TYR A 142 8.47 -20.84 -13.06
CA TYR A 142 8.09 -19.93 -11.98
C TYR A 142 9.33 -19.16 -11.53
N PHE A 143 9.11 -18.03 -10.85
CA PHE A 143 10.21 -17.27 -10.27
C PHE A 143 10.82 -18.03 -9.09
N HIS A 144 12.15 -18.19 -9.09
CA HIS A 144 12.92 -18.56 -7.90
C HIS A 144 13.95 -17.49 -7.65
N GLY A 145 14.11 -17.09 -6.40
CA GLY A 145 14.97 -15.95 -6.12
C GLY A 145 14.71 -15.31 -4.78
N PHE A 146 15.47 -14.25 -4.51
CA PHE A 146 15.15 -13.30 -3.45
C PHE A 146 14.50 -12.06 -4.05
N VAL A 147 13.43 -11.57 -3.43
CA VAL A 147 12.87 -10.26 -3.72
C VAL A 147 13.19 -9.34 -2.54
N ILE A 148 14.13 -8.43 -2.75
CA ILE A 148 14.61 -7.48 -1.76
C ILE A 148 13.79 -6.20 -1.88
N LYS A 149 12.90 -5.95 -0.93
CA LYS A 149 12.17 -4.68 -0.82
C LYS A 149 13.06 -3.67 -0.10
N HIS A 150 13.22 -2.52 -0.72
CA HIS A 150 14.21 -1.54 -0.28
C HIS A 150 13.66 -0.11 -0.31
N ARG A 151 14.37 0.79 0.37
CA ARG A 151 14.06 2.22 0.39
C ARG A 151 15.35 3.05 0.40
N PRO A 152 15.30 4.31 -0.05
CA PRO A 152 16.46 5.18 0.03
C PRO A 152 16.95 5.32 1.48
N ARG A 153 18.28 5.32 1.67
CA ARG A 153 18.91 5.59 2.99
C ARG A 153 18.47 6.91 3.61
N ARG A 154 18.16 7.89 2.75
CA ARG A 154 17.58 9.18 3.13
C ARG A 154 16.32 9.37 2.32
N ILE A 155 15.18 9.47 3.01
CA ILE A 155 13.90 9.75 2.37
C ILE A 155 13.80 11.27 2.20
N PRO A 156 13.79 11.80 0.98
CA PRO A 156 13.57 13.22 0.76
C PRO A 156 12.18 13.62 1.24
N VAL A 157 12.11 14.74 1.95
CA VAL A 157 10.85 15.40 2.31
C VAL A 157 10.54 16.41 1.22
N LEU A 158 9.48 16.16 0.45
CA LEU A 158 9.00 17.09 -0.55
C LEU A 158 8.15 18.17 0.14
N PRO A 159 8.38 19.47 -0.16
CA PRO A 159 7.50 20.52 0.34
C PRO A 159 6.11 20.43 -0.31
N ASP A 160 6.04 19.90 -1.52
CA ASP A 160 4.82 19.78 -2.32
C ASP A 160 4.99 18.73 -3.43
N VAL A 161 3.87 18.35 -4.07
CA VAL A 161 3.83 17.45 -5.22
C VAL A 161 3.45 18.24 -6.46
N ARG A 162 4.27 18.19 -7.51
CA ARG A 162 4.10 19.01 -8.72
C ARG A 162 4.23 18.22 -10.01
N SER A 163 4.49 16.91 -9.93
CA SER A 163 4.69 16.08 -11.11
C SER A 163 4.28 14.62 -10.87
N PRO A 164 3.98 13.86 -11.95
CA PRO A 164 3.75 12.42 -11.89
C PRO A 164 4.87 11.65 -11.18
N GLU A 165 6.12 12.03 -11.43
CA GLU A 165 7.30 11.36 -10.86
C GLU A 165 7.38 11.53 -9.35
N GLN A 166 7.03 12.71 -8.85
CA GLN A 166 6.96 12.99 -7.41
C GLN A 166 5.82 12.22 -6.75
N LEU A 167 4.63 12.18 -7.39
CA LEU A 167 3.51 11.35 -6.94
C LEU A 167 3.92 9.87 -6.84
N LYS A 168 4.50 9.31 -7.90
CA LYS A 168 5.03 7.94 -7.91
C LYS A 168 6.09 7.72 -6.85
N ALA A 169 6.95 8.71 -6.59
CA ALA A 169 7.98 8.61 -5.56
C ALA A 169 7.37 8.51 -4.16
N LEU A 170 6.30 9.26 -3.86
CA LEU A 170 5.59 9.19 -2.59
C LEU A 170 4.88 7.84 -2.40
N ILE A 171 4.12 7.39 -3.40
CA ILE A 171 3.41 6.10 -3.35
C ILE A 171 4.40 4.94 -3.22
N ALA A 172 5.59 5.09 -3.82
CA ALA A 172 6.70 4.16 -3.70
C ALA A 172 7.50 4.25 -2.39
N GLY A 173 7.17 5.16 -1.48
CA GLY A 173 7.96 5.37 -0.25
C GLY A 173 9.41 5.83 -0.52
N ARG A 174 9.68 6.35 -1.72
CA ARG A 174 10.97 6.96 -2.11
C ARG A 174 11.04 8.45 -1.75
N ALA A 175 9.94 9.02 -1.28
CA ALA A 175 9.82 10.37 -0.76
C ALA A 175 8.75 10.39 0.33
N THR A 176 8.67 11.48 1.09
CA THR A 176 7.55 11.77 2.00
C THR A 176 7.12 13.23 1.87
N VAL A 177 5.92 13.55 2.32
CA VAL A 177 5.44 14.92 2.54
C VAL A 177 5.30 15.17 4.05
N GLN A 178 5.29 16.44 4.47
CA GLN A 178 5.05 16.81 5.87
C GLN A 178 3.57 16.73 6.25
N ASP A 179 2.70 17.04 5.29
CA ASP A 179 1.26 17.00 5.48
C ASP A 179 0.78 15.54 5.67
N SER A 180 -0.18 15.35 6.57
CA SER A 180 -0.77 14.05 6.89
C SER A 180 -2.28 14.12 7.12
N THR A 181 -2.92 15.20 6.64
CA THR A 181 -4.35 15.50 6.88
C THR A 181 -5.24 14.36 6.42
N VAL A 182 -5.15 13.97 5.14
CA VAL A 182 -6.00 12.93 4.57
C VAL A 182 -5.77 11.59 5.25
N MET A 183 -4.51 11.21 5.50
CA MET A 183 -4.20 9.94 6.16
C MET A 183 -4.76 9.90 7.58
N LYS A 184 -4.52 10.94 8.38
CA LYS A 184 -4.96 10.99 9.78
C LYS A 184 -6.48 11.00 9.90
N VAL A 185 -7.18 11.75 9.06
CA VAL A 185 -8.65 11.77 9.07
C VAL A 185 -9.19 10.37 8.74
N LEU A 186 -8.72 9.73 7.67
CA LEU A 186 -9.16 8.38 7.31
C LEU A 186 -8.78 7.30 8.34
N GLU A 187 -7.70 7.50 9.11
CA GLU A 187 -7.32 6.64 10.23
C GLU A 187 -8.20 6.84 11.47
N ARG A 188 -8.67 8.07 11.73
CA ARG A 188 -9.60 8.38 12.83
C ARG A 188 -11.00 7.83 12.61
N HIS A 189 -11.37 7.55 11.36
CA HIS A 189 -12.69 7.05 10.96
C HIS A 189 -12.63 5.60 10.44
N PRO A 190 -12.32 4.60 11.30
CA PRO A 190 -12.34 3.19 10.92
C PRO A 190 -13.74 2.69 10.51
N GLU A 191 -14.80 3.37 10.93
CA GLU A 191 -16.19 3.05 10.64
C GLU A 191 -16.62 3.35 9.21
N TRP A 192 -15.92 4.26 8.51
CA TRP A 192 -16.18 4.54 7.09
C TRP A 192 -15.79 3.33 6.23
N ASP A 193 -16.73 2.87 5.42
CA ASP A 193 -16.59 1.65 4.64
C ASP A 193 -17.44 1.70 3.37
N SER A 194 -17.06 0.87 2.39
CA SER A 194 -17.62 0.91 1.04
C SER A 194 -17.68 2.35 0.51
N MET A 195 -16.57 3.07 0.60
CA MET A 195 -16.54 4.52 0.36
C MET A 195 -16.59 4.86 -1.13
N LEU A 196 -17.35 5.89 -1.48
CA LEU A 196 -17.15 6.69 -2.69
C LEU A 196 -16.26 7.86 -2.33
N VAL A 197 -15.01 7.85 -2.80
CA VAL A 197 -14.07 8.95 -2.59
C VAL A 197 -14.11 9.88 -3.80
N VAL A 198 -14.60 11.09 -3.60
CA VAL A 198 -14.57 12.18 -4.58
C VAL A 198 -13.49 13.16 -4.18
N MET A 199 -12.54 13.40 -5.06
CA MET A 199 -11.32 14.13 -4.74
C MET A 199 -11.07 15.27 -5.73
N ASP A 200 -10.90 16.47 -5.19
CA ASP A 200 -10.26 17.58 -5.88
C ASP A 200 -8.84 17.16 -6.24
N TRP A 201 -8.56 17.13 -7.55
CA TRP A 201 -7.28 16.75 -8.12
C TRP A 201 -6.69 17.87 -8.96
N THR A 202 -6.72 19.08 -8.40
CA THR A 202 -6.04 20.28 -8.89
C THR A 202 -4.63 20.41 -8.32
N GLY A 203 -3.86 21.38 -8.82
CA GLY A 203 -2.46 21.57 -8.47
C GLY A 203 -2.18 21.71 -6.97
N SER A 204 -3.06 22.37 -6.21
CA SER A 204 -2.90 22.52 -4.75
C SER A 204 -3.17 21.22 -3.98
N MET A 205 -3.91 20.28 -4.58
CA MET A 205 -4.35 19.05 -3.94
C MET A 205 -3.47 17.83 -4.23
N TYR A 206 -2.43 17.96 -5.05
CA TYR A 206 -1.55 16.84 -5.42
C TYR A 206 -0.90 16.14 -4.22
N LYS A 207 -0.45 16.90 -3.21
CA LYS A 207 0.11 16.32 -1.97
C LYS A 207 -0.91 15.53 -1.16
N HIS A 208 -2.19 15.93 -1.21
CA HIS A 208 -3.28 15.31 -0.47
C HIS A 208 -3.77 14.04 -1.16
N GLY A 209 -3.77 13.99 -2.49
CA GLY A 209 -4.14 12.74 -3.18
C GLY A 209 -3.02 11.71 -3.16
N ALA A 210 -1.77 12.14 -3.11
CA ALA A 210 -0.67 11.24 -2.78
C ALA A 210 -0.88 10.56 -1.42
N GLN A 211 -1.37 11.29 -0.42
CA GLN A 211 -1.72 10.73 0.89
C GLN A 211 -2.88 9.74 0.81
N LEU A 212 -3.95 10.07 0.07
CA LEU A 212 -5.10 9.18 -0.15
C LEU A 212 -4.64 7.82 -0.71
N VAL A 213 -3.85 7.84 -1.77
CA VAL A 213 -3.37 6.63 -2.44
C VAL A 213 -2.42 5.83 -1.55
N LEU A 214 -1.55 6.52 -0.79
CA LEU A 214 -0.65 5.87 0.15
C LEU A 214 -1.42 5.18 1.29
N TRP A 215 -2.41 5.87 1.87
CA TRP A 215 -3.30 5.32 2.86
C TRP A 215 -4.05 4.10 2.31
N TYR A 216 -4.55 4.21 1.07
CA TYR A 216 -5.28 3.13 0.40
C TYR A 216 -4.42 1.88 0.23
N LYS A 217 -3.19 2.06 -0.29
CA LYS A 217 -2.19 0.99 -0.43
C LYS A 217 -1.95 0.24 0.89
N TYR A 218 -1.75 0.97 1.99
CA TYR A 218 -1.47 0.33 3.28
C TYR A 218 -2.71 -0.29 3.95
N ASN A 219 -3.90 0.26 3.74
CA ASN A 219 -5.13 -0.24 4.35
C ASN A 219 -5.69 -1.48 3.65
N ARG A 220 -5.62 -1.57 2.32
CA ARG A 220 -6.01 -2.80 1.59
C ARG A 220 -5.28 -4.04 2.10
N LEU A 221 -4.03 -3.88 2.51
CA LEU A 221 -3.19 -4.96 3.03
C LEU A 221 -3.54 -5.37 4.48
N ARG A 222 -4.27 -4.53 5.23
CA ARG A 222 -4.49 -4.72 6.67
C ARG A 222 -5.92 -5.12 7.05
N THR A 223 -6.96 -4.54 6.43
CA THR A 223 -8.31 -4.55 7.04
C THR A 223 -9.50 -4.67 6.07
N GLN A 224 -9.35 -5.40 4.95
CA GLN A 224 -10.32 -5.40 3.83
C GLN A 224 -10.36 -4.05 3.10
N ASP A 225 -10.76 -4.11 1.83
CA ASP A 225 -10.76 -2.98 0.93
C ASP A 225 -11.99 -2.09 1.18
N ARG A 226 -11.79 -0.98 1.90
CA ARG A 226 -12.86 -0.08 2.38
C ARG A 226 -13.32 0.96 1.37
N VAL A 227 -12.69 1.02 0.20
CA VAL A 227 -13.06 1.98 -0.86
C VAL A 227 -13.71 1.22 -2.01
N SER A 228 -14.92 1.64 -2.37
CA SER A 228 -15.65 1.11 -3.53
C SER A 228 -15.24 1.82 -4.80
N HIS A 229 -15.12 3.16 -4.76
CA HIS A 229 -14.91 3.97 -5.96
C HIS A 229 -14.03 5.20 -5.71
N PHE A 230 -13.32 5.62 -6.76
CA PHE A 230 -12.59 6.88 -6.82
C PHE A 230 -13.10 7.75 -7.97
N VAL A 231 -13.37 9.01 -7.66
CA VAL A 231 -13.70 10.08 -8.60
C VAL A 231 -12.71 11.21 -8.39
N PHE A 232 -12.06 11.67 -9.45
CA PHE A 232 -11.13 12.79 -9.45
C PHE A 232 -11.66 13.90 -10.33
N PHE A 233 -11.49 15.16 -9.94
CA PHE A 233 -11.86 16.30 -10.77
C PHE A 233 -10.76 17.36 -10.84
N ASN A 234 -10.72 18.12 -11.93
CA ASN A 234 -9.71 19.17 -12.17
C ASN A 234 -10.30 20.48 -12.72
N ASP A 235 -11.61 20.66 -12.53
CA ASP A 235 -12.34 21.85 -12.93
C ASP A 235 -12.24 22.17 -14.43
N GLY A 236 -12.57 21.14 -15.21
CA GLY A 236 -12.93 21.34 -16.61
C GLY A 236 -11.78 21.28 -17.61
N ASN A 237 -10.66 20.61 -17.31
CA ASN A 237 -9.60 20.30 -18.28
C ASN A 237 -8.94 21.55 -18.94
N HIS A 238 -8.42 22.48 -18.14
CA HIS A 238 -7.88 23.78 -18.60
C HIS A 238 -8.87 24.65 -19.39
N LYS A 239 -10.18 24.40 -19.27
CA LYS A 239 -11.18 25.35 -19.75
C LYS A 239 -10.92 26.72 -19.14
N LYS A 240 -11.14 27.77 -19.92
CA LYS A 240 -11.18 29.13 -19.38
C LYS A 240 -12.42 29.30 -18.54
N GLU A 241 -12.38 30.16 -17.52
CA GLU A 241 -13.49 30.43 -16.59
C GLU A 241 -14.86 30.59 -17.29
N TRP A 242 -14.94 31.40 -18.36
CA TRP A 242 -16.18 31.62 -19.12
C TRP A 242 -16.75 30.37 -19.82
N GLN A 243 -15.97 29.29 -19.95
CA GLN A 243 -16.38 28.01 -20.50
C GLN A 243 -16.87 27.02 -19.42
N LYS A 244 -16.60 27.32 -18.14
CA LYS A 244 -16.92 26.48 -16.98
C LYS A 244 -18.36 26.76 -16.52
N LYS A 245 -19.32 26.27 -17.30
CA LYS A 245 -20.75 26.39 -16.99
C LYS A 245 -21.13 25.40 -15.90
N VAL A 246 -21.82 25.87 -14.87
CA VAL A 246 -22.37 25.06 -13.76
C VAL A 246 -23.04 23.77 -14.29
N GLY A 247 -22.66 22.63 -13.72
CA GLY A 247 -23.12 21.29 -14.08
C GLY A 247 -22.63 20.76 -15.44
N ARG A 248 -21.78 21.51 -16.15
CA ARG A 248 -21.18 21.15 -17.45
C ARG A 248 -19.73 21.61 -17.56
N THR A 249 -19.06 21.83 -16.43
CA THR A 249 -17.66 22.21 -16.37
C THR A 249 -16.81 21.04 -16.87
N GLY A 250 -17.16 19.80 -16.55
CA GLY A 250 -16.45 18.59 -16.94
C GLY A 250 -15.15 18.41 -16.17
N GLY A 251 -14.24 17.61 -16.73
CA GLY A 251 -12.99 17.31 -16.02
C GLY A 251 -13.19 16.37 -14.82
N VAL A 252 -14.29 15.60 -14.80
CA VAL A 252 -14.58 14.58 -13.81
C VAL A 252 -14.23 13.20 -14.36
N TYR A 253 -13.45 12.43 -13.61
CA TYR A 253 -12.88 11.15 -14.03
C TYR A 253 -13.08 10.09 -12.96
N ARG A 254 -13.45 8.88 -13.38
CA ARG A 254 -13.66 7.74 -12.50
C ARG A 254 -12.55 6.73 -12.73
N ALA A 255 -11.92 6.25 -11.66
CA ALA A 255 -11.02 5.10 -11.78
C ALA A 255 -11.86 3.87 -12.21
N LYS A 256 -11.39 3.11 -13.21
CA LYS A 256 -12.17 1.96 -13.72
C LYS A 256 -12.12 0.74 -12.81
N SER A 257 -11.13 0.69 -11.94
CA SER A 257 -10.93 -0.40 -11.00
C SER A 257 -10.31 0.12 -9.70
N ARG A 258 -10.23 -0.78 -8.72
CA ARG A 258 -9.62 -0.54 -7.41
C ARG A 258 -8.14 -0.94 -7.36
N GLU A 259 -7.57 -1.32 -8.51
CA GLU A 259 -6.14 -1.61 -8.58
C GLU A 259 -5.32 -0.33 -8.53
N LEU A 260 -4.21 -0.40 -7.80
CA LEU A 260 -3.41 0.77 -7.47
C LEU A 260 -2.85 1.42 -8.74
N GLU A 261 -2.46 0.59 -9.71
CA GLU A 261 -1.99 1.07 -11.03
C GLU A 261 -3.06 1.83 -11.82
N GLU A 262 -4.32 1.39 -11.79
CA GLU A 262 -5.42 2.09 -12.47
C GLU A 262 -5.79 3.41 -11.77
N ILE A 263 -5.72 3.44 -10.44
CA ILE A 263 -5.98 4.67 -9.67
C ILE A 263 -4.91 5.72 -10.01
N VAL A 264 -3.63 5.33 -9.95
CA VAL A 264 -2.51 6.22 -10.22
C VAL A 264 -2.48 6.66 -11.68
N SER A 265 -2.77 5.77 -12.63
CA SER A 265 -2.86 6.12 -14.06
C SER A 265 -4.00 7.12 -14.32
N THR A 266 -5.13 6.98 -13.63
CA THR A 266 -6.24 7.94 -13.69
C THR A 266 -5.79 9.31 -13.17
N MET A 267 -5.12 9.37 -12.02
CA MET A 267 -4.63 10.63 -11.43
C MET A 267 -3.60 11.32 -12.34
N GLU A 268 -2.69 10.57 -12.96
CA GLU A 268 -1.76 11.11 -13.96
C GLU A 268 -2.49 11.69 -15.17
N TYR A 269 -3.50 10.98 -15.67
CA TYR A 269 -4.32 11.44 -16.78
C TYR A 269 -5.06 12.75 -16.42
N VAL A 270 -5.68 12.82 -15.24
CA VAL A 270 -6.41 14.02 -14.79
C VAL A 270 -5.46 15.21 -14.65
N MET A 271 -4.29 15.03 -14.04
CA MET A 271 -3.26 16.08 -13.90
C MET A 271 -2.78 16.61 -15.27
N HIS A 272 -2.62 15.75 -16.28
CA HIS A 272 -2.27 16.20 -17.63
C HIS A 272 -3.38 16.98 -18.34
N LYS A 273 -4.62 16.84 -17.88
CA LYS A 273 -5.77 17.53 -18.47
C LYS A 273 -6.01 18.91 -17.86
N GLY A 274 -5.64 19.15 -16.61
CA GLY A 274 -6.06 20.32 -15.86
C GLY A 274 -5.44 20.39 -14.47
N ASP A 275 -5.18 21.60 -13.97
CA ASP A 275 -4.69 21.86 -12.61
C ASP A 275 -5.52 22.89 -11.81
N GLY A 276 -6.75 23.22 -12.24
CA GLY A 276 -7.69 24.11 -11.51
C GLY A 276 -7.79 25.52 -12.09
N GLY A 277 -6.68 26.17 -12.41
CA GLY A 277 -6.64 27.44 -13.14
C GLY A 277 -7.17 28.69 -12.39
N ASP A 278 -8.47 28.72 -12.04
CA ASP A 278 -9.08 29.78 -11.21
C ASP A 278 -9.57 29.21 -9.87
N PRO A 279 -9.78 30.04 -8.82
CA PRO A 279 -9.94 29.54 -7.45
C PRO A 279 -11.20 28.73 -7.18
N ALA A 280 -12.21 28.78 -8.06
CA ALA A 280 -13.46 28.06 -7.85
C ALA A 280 -13.42 26.71 -8.57
N GLU A 281 -13.90 25.64 -7.94
CA GLU A 281 -13.76 24.26 -8.42
C GLU A 281 -15.14 23.58 -8.58
N ASN A 282 -15.26 22.53 -9.40
CA ASN A 282 -16.54 21.89 -9.73
C ASN A 282 -16.88 20.67 -8.83
N ASP A 283 -16.81 20.87 -7.51
CA ASP A 283 -17.03 19.83 -6.50
C ASP A 283 -18.38 19.13 -6.62
N LEU A 284 -19.48 19.88 -6.82
CA LEU A 284 -20.81 19.30 -6.76
C LEU A 284 -21.13 18.50 -8.04
N GLU A 285 -20.65 18.94 -9.20
CA GLU A 285 -20.70 18.16 -10.44
C GLU A 285 -19.95 16.82 -10.28
N ALA A 286 -18.79 16.83 -9.63
CA ALA A 286 -18.02 15.62 -9.36
C ALA A 286 -18.75 14.68 -8.38
N LEU A 287 -19.32 15.23 -7.30
CA LEU A 287 -20.16 14.49 -6.36
C LEU A 287 -21.35 13.86 -7.07
N LEU A 288 -22.14 14.64 -7.81
CA LEU A 288 -23.31 14.15 -8.52
C LEU A 288 -22.95 13.08 -9.56
N THR A 289 -21.81 13.22 -10.24
CA THR A 289 -21.32 12.19 -11.16
C THR A 289 -21.07 10.87 -10.43
N GLY A 290 -20.46 10.90 -9.25
CA GLY A 290 -20.29 9.70 -8.43
C GLY A 290 -21.63 9.13 -7.95
N LEU A 291 -22.53 10.00 -7.49
CA LEU A 291 -23.83 9.60 -6.94
C LEU A 291 -24.80 9.00 -7.98
N GLN A 292 -24.76 9.48 -9.22
CA GLN A 292 -25.70 9.08 -10.27
C GLN A 292 -25.26 7.82 -11.03
N TYR A 293 -23.95 7.59 -11.15
CA TYR A 293 -23.41 6.59 -12.08
C TYR A 293 -22.62 5.47 -11.42
N LEU A 294 -22.55 5.43 -10.10
CA LEU A 294 -21.87 4.39 -9.35
C LEU A 294 -22.83 3.80 -8.32
N ASP A 295 -22.61 2.55 -7.96
CA ASP A 295 -23.41 1.80 -7.00
C ASP A 295 -22.52 1.05 -6.02
N GLY A 296 -23.08 0.48 -4.96
CA GLY A 296 -22.31 -0.36 -4.02
C GLY A 296 -21.37 0.45 -3.11
N PHE A 297 -21.76 1.67 -2.78
CA PHE A 297 -21.07 2.51 -1.78
C PHE A 297 -22.04 3.02 -0.71
N ARG A 298 -21.53 3.13 0.52
CA ARG A 298 -22.30 3.55 1.70
C ARG A 298 -21.91 4.94 2.16
N ASP A 299 -20.62 5.19 2.34
CA ASP A 299 -20.12 6.47 2.82
C ASP A 299 -19.60 7.30 1.63
N VAL A 300 -19.84 8.62 1.63
CA VAL A 300 -19.40 9.53 0.56
C VAL A 300 -18.41 10.52 1.15
N ILE A 301 -17.18 10.47 0.64
CA ILE A 301 -16.08 11.30 1.12
C ILE A 301 -15.75 12.33 0.05
N LEU A 302 -15.82 13.63 0.37
CA LEU A 302 -15.25 14.69 -0.46
C LEU A 302 -13.90 15.10 0.13
N ILE A 303 -12.86 15.18 -0.69
CA ILE A 303 -11.55 15.71 -0.27
C ILE A 303 -11.27 16.97 -1.09
N ALA A 304 -11.15 18.13 -0.42
CA ALA A 304 -11.08 19.43 -1.09
C ALA A 304 -10.19 20.45 -0.36
N ASP A 305 -9.78 21.50 -1.06
CA ASP A 305 -8.96 22.60 -0.52
C ASP A 305 -9.84 23.64 0.21
N ASN A 306 -9.48 23.99 1.45
CA ASN A 306 -10.15 25.06 2.21
C ASN A 306 -10.00 26.46 1.57
N LYS A 307 -9.16 26.61 0.56
CA LYS A 307 -8.93 27.90 -0.12
C LYS A 307 -9.81 28.12 -1.34
N SER A 308 -10.49 27.08 -1.81
CA SER A 308 -11.23 27.12 -3.06
C SER A 308 -12.73 27.26 -2.82
N ASP A 309 -13.36 28.11 -3.62
CA ASP A 309 -14.82 28.21 -3.67
C ASP A 309 -15.39 26.98 -4.38
N ILE A 310 -16.51 26.44 -3.91
CA ILE A 310 -17.33 25.54 -4.73
C ILE A 310 -18.02 26.38 -5.83
N ARG A 311 -17.67 26.15 -7.10
CA ARG A 311 -18.21 26.87 -8.28
C ARG A 311 -19.70 26.64 -8.47
N ASP A 312 -20.13 25.42 -8.23
CA ASP A 312 -21.42 24.89 -8.65
C ASP A 312 -22.38 24.70 -7.48
N MET A 313 -22.34 25.59 -6.49
CA MET A 313 -23.24 25.62 -5.33
C MET A 313 -24.74 25.61 -5.70
N GLU A 314 -25.10 26.05 -6.90
CA GLU A 314 -26.47 25.94 -7.42
C GLU A 314 -26.98 24.49 -7.49
N LEU A 315 -26.06 23.51 -7.61
CA LEU A 315 -26.37 22.08 -7.65
C LEU A 315 -26.56 21.45 -6.27
N LEU A 316 -26.35 22.21 -5.17
CA LEU A 316 -26.38 21.67 -3.80
C LEU A 316 -27.69 20.95 -3.47
N SER A 317 -28.81 21.47 -3.97
CA SER A 317 -30.14 20.90 -3.74
C SER A 317 -30.34 19.51 -4.37
N GLU A 318 -29.46 19.07 -5.27
CA GLU A 318 -29.51 17.76 -5.91
C GLU A 318 -28.81 16.66 -5.07
N ILE A 319 -28.05 17.04 -4.03
CA ILE A 319 -27.30 16.11 -3.19
C ILE A 319 -28.14 15.71 -1.98
N ASN A 320 -28.67 14.49 -2.02
CA ASN A 320 -29.68 14.01 -1.06
C ASN A 320 -29.15 13.01 -0.02
N ARG A 321 -27.85 13.05 0.30
CA ARG A 321 -27.25 12.16 1.30
C ARG A 321 -26.05 12.82 2.01
N PRO A 322 -25.71 12.38 3.23
CA PRO A 322 -24.57 12.91 3.97
C PRO A 322 -23.26 12.82 3.20
N ILE A 323 -22.50 13.91 3.22
CA ILE A 323 -21.15 14.01 2.66
C ILE A 323 -20.16 14.27 3.80
N HIS A 324 -19.16 13.40 3.94
CA HIS A 324 -18.03 13.61 4.86
C HIS A 324 -16.94 14.37 4.12
N ILE A 325 -16.67 15.61 4.52
CA ILE A 325 -15.73 16.49 3.83
C ILE A 325 -14.40 16.48 4.58
N ILE A 326 -13.36 15.91 3.98
CA ILE A 326 -11.98 16.10 4.41
C ILE A 326 -11.50 17.42 3.83
N LEU A 327 -11.40 18.43 4.68
CA LEU A 327 -11.06 19.79 4.28
C LEU A 327 -9.60 20.08 4.57
N CYS A 328 -8.82 20.23 3.51
CA CYS A 328 -7.37 20.33 3.56
C CYS A 328 -6.87 21.78 3.72
N ASP A 329 -5.63 21.94 4.21
CA ASP A 329 -4.95 23.24 4.31
C ASP A 329 -5.69 24.31 5.16
N VAL A 330 -6.48 23.89 6.16
CA VAL A 330 -7.15 24.78 7.12
C VAL A 330 -6.12 25.46 8.04
N LYS A 331 -6.04 26.79 7.98
CA LYS A 331 -5.15 27.61 8.85
C LYS A 331 -5.91 28.65 9.68
N GLY A 332 -7.24 28.67 9.57
CA GLY A 332 -8.12 29.67 10.14
C GLY A 332 -9.56 29.20 10.07
N GLU A 333 -10.46 30.05 9.59
CA GLU A 333 -11.87 29.69 9.44
C GLU A 333 -12.09 28.65 8.34
N LEU A 334 -13.13 27.84 8.55
CA LEU A 334 -13.61 26.88 7.57
C LEU A 334 -14.29 27.62 6.43
N HIS A 335 -14.01 27.22 5.22
CA HIS A 335 -14.56 27.85 4.05
C HIS A 335 -16.10 27.70 3.99
N PRO A 336 -16.86 28.79 3.81
CA PRO A 336 -18.31 28.82 4.03
C PRO A 336 -19.10 27.89 3.10
N HIS A 337 -18.62 27.64 1.87
CA HIS A 337 -19.28 26.72 0.94
C HIS A 337 -19.28 25.28 1.46
N TYR A 338 -18.17 24.79 2.01
CA TYR A 338 -18.13 23.44 2.58
C TYR A 338 -18.95 23.33 3.87
N GLN A 339 -19.02 24.40 4.67
CA GLN A 339 -19.95 24.44 5.79
C GLN A 339 -21.41 24.36 5.34
N ALA A 340 -21.78 25.06 4.26
CA ALA A 340 -23.11 25.00 3.68
C ALA A 340 -23.41 23.60 3.12
N LEU A 341 -22.45 22.96 2.43
CA LEU A 341 -22.56 21.59 1.93
C LEU A 341 -22.78 20.58 3.05
N ALA A 342 -21.96 20.61 4.10
CA ALA A 342 -22.13 19.74 5.27
C ALA A 342 -23.51 19.93 5.93
N ARG A 343 -23.93 21.18 6.14
CA ARG A 343 -25.24 21.50 6.73
C ARG A 343 -26.41 20.99 5.89
N ALA A 344 -26.40 21.27 4.58
CA ALA A 344 -27.50 20.90 3.69
C ALA A 344 -27.64 19.39 3.51
N THR A 345 -26.52 18.66 3.55
CA THR A 345 -26.51 17.20 3.34
C THR A 345 -26.65 16.40 4.64
N GLY A 346 -26.60 17.06 5.80
CA GLY A 346 -26.49 16.37 7.11
C GLY A 346 -25.15 15.65 7.29
N GLY A 347 -24.13 16.09 6.56
CA GLY A 347 -22.77 15.57 6.58
C GLY A 347 -21.90 16.15 7.70
N SER A 348 -20.59 16.12 7.49
CA SER A 348 -19.58 16.52 8.47
C SER A 348 -18.34 17.11 7.80
N ILE A 349 -17.55 17.87 8.55
CA ILE A 349 -16.25 18.41 8.10
C ILE A 349 -15.14 17.86 8.99
N HIS A 350 -14.05 17.43 8.38
CA HIS A 350 -12.91 16.83 9.04
C HIS A 350 -11.64 17.56 8.61
N THR A 351 -10.90 18.07 9.58
CA THR A 351 -9.61 18.75 9.37
C THR A 351 -8.49 17.90 9.98
N LEU A 352 -7.26 18.40 9.92
CA LEU A 352 -6.12 17.70 10.52
C LEU A 352 -6.33 17.48 12.03
N GLU A 353 -6.88 18.47 12.75
CA GLU A 353 -7.01 18.47 14.21
C GLU A 353 -8.43 18.20 14.74
N ALA A 354 -9.48 18.37 13.93
CA ALA A 354 -10.85 18.34 14.44
C ALA A 354 -11.83 17.66 13.49
N ASP A 355 -12.87 17.07 14.09
CA ASP A 355 -14.03 16.50 13.42
C ASP A 355 -15.27 17.29 13.86
N LEU A 356 -16.03 17.77 12.87
CA LEU A 356 -17.18 18.65 13.05
C LEU A 356 -18.41 17.95 12.49
N ASP A 357 -18.98 17.11 13.33
CA ASP A 357 -20.21 16.39 13.03
C ASP A 357 -21.41 17.32 13.16
N ARG A 358 -22.37 17.23 12.23
CA ARG A 358 -23.66 17.93 12.30
C ARG A 358 -23.50 19.40 12.67
N LEU A 359 -22.90 20.18 11.75
CA LEU A 359 -23.01 21.63 11.83
C LEU A 359 -24.51 21.97 11.89
N ASP A 360 -24.97 22.53 13.01
CA ASP A 360 -26.38 22.86 13.18
C ASP A 360 -26.85 23.78 12.03
N ALA A 361 -28.08 23.59 11.57
CA ALA A 361 -28.70 24.46 10.57
C ALA A 361 -28.62 25.94 11.03
N PRO A 362 -28.50 26.92 10.11
CA PRO A 362 -28.40 28.32 10.50
C PRO A 362 -29.59 28.70 11.39
N THR A 363 -29.30 29.19 12.60
CA THR A 363 -30.30 29.87 13.42
C THR A 363 -30.89 31.00 12.61
N GLU A 364 -32.21 31.02 12.43
CA GLU A 364 -32.93 32.11 11.77
C GLU A 364 -32.42 33.47 12.27
N PRO A 365 -32.25 34.48 11.40
CA PRO A 365 -31.86 35.80 11.85
C PRO A 365 -32.91 36.31 12.83
N ALA A 366 -32.46 36.70 14.03
CA ALA A 366 -33.32 37.24 15.07
C ALA A 366 -34.23 38.33 14.49
N GLN A 367 -35.54 38.10 14.52
CA GLN A 367 -36.52 39.08 14.05
C GLN A 367 -36.31 40.40 14.80
N PRO A 368 -36.30 41.56 14.11
CA PRO A 368 -36.13 42.83 14.77
C PRO A 368 -37.28 43.03 15.75
N GLN A 369 -36.95 43.17 17.04
CA GLN A 369 -37.91 43.59 18.05
C GLN A 369 -38.47 44.96 17.64
N ARG A 370 -39.71 44.97 17.13
CA ARG A 370 -40.49 46.19 16.99
C ARG A 370 -40.72 46.75 18.39
N ARG A 371 -39.96 47.76 18.77
CA ARG A 371 -40.27 48.60 19.92
C ARG A 371 -41.54 49.39 19.58
N ARG A 372 -42.61 49.12 20.34
CA ARG A 372 -43.76 50.01 20.50
C ARG A 372 -43.41 51.11 21.47
#